data_AF-T2T1V4-F1
#
_entry.id   AF-T2T1V4-F1
#
_cell.length_a   1.000
_cell.length_b   1.000
_cell.length_c   1.000
_cell.angle_alpha   90.00
_cell.angle_beta   90.00
_cell.angle_gamma   90.00
#
_symmetry.space_group_name_H-M   'P 1'
#
loop_
_entity.id
_entity.type
_entity.pdbx_description
1 polymer ?
#
loop_
_entity_poly.entity_id
_entity_poly.type
_entity_poly.pdbx_seq_one_letter_code
_entity_poly.pdbx_strand_id
1 'polypeptide(L)'
;GMGKTATRGGKGQTARTGYKAKRGFEGGQQPLQRRLPKIGFRTKDSHIYSINVEKNEAIKNLEEITFSSLCALHHFPLYIEGVKLIGKDAKNLASKIKDERIKTSGQK
;
A
#
# COMPACT_ATOMS: atom_id res chain seq x y z
N GLY A 1 26.19 23.74 -23.29
CA GLY A 1 25.46 22.60 -23.89
C GLY A 1 24.00 22.86 -24.23
N MET A 2 23.30 23.82 -23.60
CA MET A 2 21.84 23.99 -23.75
C MET A 2 21.35 25.02 -24.81
N GLY A 3 22.24 25.62 -25.60
CA GLY A 3 21.94 26.25 -26.91
C GLY A 3 20.74 27.22 -27.02
N LYS A 4 20.28 27.41 -28.27
CA LYS A 4 19.33 28.43 -28.77
C LYS A 4 17.88 28.28 -28.26
N THR A 5 17.44 27.08 -27.92
CA THR A 5 16.03 26.80 -27.55
C THR A 5 15.87 26.20 -26.16
N ALA A 6 16.94 26.13 -25.37
CA ALA A 6 16.93 25.57 -24.02
C ALA A 6 16.18 24.23 -23.94
N THR A 7 16.43 23.35 -24.91
CA THR A 7 15.80 22.02 -25.10
C THR A 7 14.27 21.98 -25.26
N ARG A 8 13.60 23.13 -25.43
CA ARG A 8 12.14 23.21 -25.60
C ARG A 8 11.64 23.01 -27.04
N GLY A 9 12.55 22.82 -27.99
CA GLY A 9 12.20 22.79 -29.42
C GLY A 9 11.87 24.19 -29.96
N GLY A 10 11.19 24.24 -31.11
CA GLY A 10 10.97 25.48 -31.86
C GLY A 10 9.70 26.26 -31.48
N LYS A 11 8.61 26.02 -32.23
CA LYS A 11 7.32 26.71 -32.09
C LYS A 11 6.33 25.84 -31.30
N GLY A 12 5.12 26.36 -31.08
CA GLY A 12 4.05 25.66 -30.36
C GLY A 12 3.87 26.18 -28.94
N GLN A 13 2.76 25.80 -28.31
CA GLN A 13 2.39 26.31 -26.99
C GLN A 13 3.41 25.86 -25.92
N THR A 14 3.95 24.64 -26.00
CA THR A 14 4.97 24.09 -25.08
C THR A 14 6.28 24.88 -25.04
N ALA A 15 6.62 25.57 -26.13
CA ALA A 15 7.82 26.40 -26.21
C ALA A 15 7.62 27.81 -25.61
N ARG A 16 6.38 28.20 -25.26
CA ARG A 16 6.05 29.52 -24.72
C ARG A 16 6.16 29.56 -23.19
N THR A 17 6.45 30.74 -22.67
CA THR A 17 6.40 31.01 -21.23
C THR A 17 4.97 30.84 -20.72
N GLY A 18 4.81 30.25 -19.54
CA GLY A 18 3.50 30.08 -18.91
C GLY A 18 2.63 28.95 -19.46
N TYR A 19 3.09 28.18 -20.46
CA TYR A 19 2.31 27.03 -20.92
C TYR A 19 2.21 25.94 -19.85
N LYS A 20 0.97 25.60 -19.49
CA LYS A 20 0.63 24.47 -18.63
C LYS A 20 -0.69 23.89 -19.09
N ALA A 21 -0.66 22.76 -19.80
CA ALA A 21 -1.86 21.98 -20.01
C ALA A 21 -2.43 21.57 -18.64
N LYS A 22 -3.75 21.67 -18.47
CA LYS A 22 -4.41 21.15 -17.26
C LYS A 22 -4.17 19.63 -17.20
N ARG A 23 -3.87 19.10 -16.02
CA ARG A 23 -3.69 17.65 -15.84
C ARG A 23 -4.97 16.94 -16.28
N GLY A 24 -4.85 16.00 -17.23
CA GLY A 24 -5.99 15.29 -17.81
C GLY A 24 -6.69 16.01 -18.97
N PHE A 25 -6.09 17.05 -19.57
CA PHE A 25 -6.60 17.65 -20.82
C PHE A 25 -6.10 16.86 -22.04
N GLU A 26 -7.03 16.37 -22.86
CA GLU A 26 -6.78 15.52 -24.04
C GLU A 26 -7.08 16.25 -25.36
N GLY A 27 -6.93 17.58 -25.40
CA GLY A 27 -7.03 18.36 -26.66
C GLY A 27 -8.43 18.58 -27.21
N GLY A 28 -9.48 18.19 -26.48
CA GLY A 28 -10.89 18.34 -26.88
C GLY A 28 -11.71 17.07 -26.68
N GLN A 29 -11.06 15.93 -26.55
CA GLN A 29 -11.70 14.68 -26.17
C GLN A 29 -12.19 14.75 -24.72
N GLN A 30 -13.32 14.07 -24.41
CA GLN A 30 -13.77 13.91 -23.03
C GLN A 30 -12.69 13.17 -22.23
N PRO A 31 -12.14 13.73 -21.13
CA PRO A 31 -11.07 13.08 -20.39
C PRO A 31 -11.45 11.70 -19.87
N LEU A 32 -10.49 10.77 -19.78
CA LEU A 32 -10.72 9.40 -19.32
C LEU A 32 -11.49 9.32 -17.99
N GLN A 33 -11.15 10.17 -17.02
CA GLN A 33 -11.81 10.25 -15.71
C GLN A 33 -13.31 10.58 -15.75
N ARG A 34 -13.81 11.09 -16.89
CA ARG A 34 -15.24 11.35 -17.12
C ARG A 34 -15.93 10.29 -17.98
N ARG A 35 -15.17 9.48 -18.72
CA ARG A 35 -15.73 8.40 -19.56
C ARG A 35 -16.11 7.19 -18.71
N LEU A 36 -15.26 6.86 -17.73
CA LEU A 36 -15.47 5.71 -16.86
C LEU A 36 -16.47 6.04 -15.74
N PRO A 37 -17.38 5.13 -15.38
CA PRO A 37 -18.29 5.33 -14.27
C PRO A 37 -17.55 5.31 -12.92
N LYS A 38 -18.11 5.99 -11.91
CA LYS A 38 -17.65 5.86 -10.52
C LYS A 38 -18.20 4.56 -9.95
N ILE A 39 -17.34 3.68 -9.45
CA ILE A 39 -17.72 2.37 -8.91
C ILE A 39 -17.28 2.25 -7.45
N GLY A 40 -18.16 1.73 -6.59
CA GLY A 40 -17.86 1.35 -5.21
C GLY A 40 -17.97 2.47 -4.16
N PHE A 41 -17.54 2.15 -2.94
CA PHE A 41 -17.47 3.07 -1.80
C PHE A 41 -16.28 2.70 -0.90
N ARG A 42 -15.81 3.63 -0.05
CA ARG A 42 -14.74 3.38 0.92
C ARG A 42 -15.35 2.97 2.27
N THR A 43 -15.02 1.78 2.75
CA THR A 43 -15.41 1.31 4.10
C THR A 43 -14.55 1.96 5.19
N LYS A 44 -15.06 1.98 6.43
CA LYS A 44 -14.32 2.43 7.64
C LYS A 44 -13.70 1.24 8.40
N ASP A 45 -13.42 0.14 7.72
CA ASP A 45 -12.98 -1.09 8.37
C ASP A 45 -11.64 -0.91 9.09
N SER A 46 -11.41 -1.78 10.08
CA SER A 46 -10.20 -1.83 10.89
C SER A 46 -8.95 -1.99 10.02
N HIS A 47 -7.92 -1.19 10.28
CA HIS A 47 -6.64 -1.27 9.57
C HIS A 47 -5.82 -2.44 10.15
N ILE A 48 -5.81 -3.57 9.43
CA ILE A 48 -5.10 -4.78 9.83
C ILE A 48 -3.76 -4.85 9.08
N TYR A 49 -2.66 -5.00 9.82
CA TYR A 49 -1.31 -5.10 9.26
C TYR A 49 -0.95 -6.56 8.93
N SER A 50 -0.54 -6.86 7.70
CA SER A 50 -0.20 -8.23 7.30
C SER A 50 1.30 -8.53 7.44
N ILE A 51 1.66 -9.63 8.11
CA ILE A 51 3.04 -10.11 8.26
C ILE A 51 3.19 -11.49 7.66
N ASN A 52 4.17 -11.66 6.76
CA ASN A 52 4.52 -12.98 6.24
C ASN A 52 5.41 -13.73 7.25
N VAL A 53 4.94 -14.90 7.66
CA VAL A 53 5.57 -15.78 8.64
C VAL A 53 6.82 -16.47 8.08
N GLU A 54 6.89 -16.74 6.78
CA GLU A 54 8.03 -17.42 6.15
C GLU A 54 9.28 -16.55 6.11
N LYS A 55 9.10 -15.22 6.00
CA LYS A 55 10.20 -14.26 5.96
C LYS A 55 10.73 -13.87 7.34
N ASN A 56 9.98 -14.19 8.40
CA ASN A 56 10.28 -13.77 9.76
C ASN A 56 10.38 -15.00 10.67
N GLU A 57 11.53 -15.67 10.62
CA GLU A 57 11.81 -16.86 11.45
C GLU A 57 11.70 -16.54 12.95
N ALA A 58 12.06 -15.32 13.37
CA ALA A 58 11.92 -14.86 14.74
C ALA A 58 10.49 -15.01 15.28
N ILE A 59 9.47 -14.80 14.44
CA ILE A 59 8.06 -14.93 14.84
C ILE A 59 7.65 -16.41 14.99
N LYS A 60 8.22 -17.32 14.18
CA LYS A 60 7.96 -18.76 14.28
C LYS A 60 8.48 -19.34 15.60
N ASN A 61 9.64 -18.85 16.03
CA ASN A 61 10.36 -19.34 17.20
C ASN A 61 9.83 -18.82 18.53
N LEU A 62 8.91 -17.84 18.53
CA LEU A 62 8.25 -17.40 19.75
C LEU A 62 7.44 -18.56 20.36
N GLU A 63 7.48 -18.65 21.69
CA GLU A 63 6.61 -19.55 22.46
C GLU A 63 5.19 -18.99 22.55
N GLU A 64 5.08 -17.68 22.84
CA GLU A 64 3.81 -16.95 22.94
C GLU A 64 3.78 -15.73 22.02
N ILE A 65 2.70 -15.61 21.25
CA ILE A 65 2.49 -14.52 20.29
C ILE A 65 1.44 -13.57 20.87
N THR A 66 1.90 -12.41 21.35
CA THR A 66 1.10 -11.28 21.84
C THR A 66 1.43 -10.03 21.02
N PHE A 67 0.58 -9.00 21.06
CA PHE A 67 0.86 -7.78 20.32
C PHE A 67 2.15 -7.09 20.81
N SER A 68 2.43 -7.15 22.11
CA SER A 68 3.68 -6.61 22.68
C SER A 68 4.92 -7.33 22.18
N SER A 69 4.89 -8.66 22.06
CA SER A 69 6.05 -9.42 21.56
C SER A 69 6.31 -9.13 20.09
N LEU A 70 5.26 -8.93 19.29
CA LEU A 70 5.40 -8.49 17.90
C LEU A 70 5.94 -7.06 17.78
N CYS A 71 5.50 -6.12 18.61
CA CYS A 71 6.00 -4.74 18.58
C CYS A 71 7.50 -4.64 18.87
N ALA A 72 8.04 -5.54 19.70
CA ALA A 72 9.46 -5.59 19.98
C ALA A 72 10.30 -6.05 18.76
N LEU A 73 9.74 -6.95 17.95
CA LEU A 73 10.42 -7.53 16.78
C LEU A 73 10.21 -6.71 15.50
N HIS A 74 9.06 -6.05 15.37
CA HIS A 74 8.65 -5.39 14.13
C HIS A 74 8.05 -4.02 14.42
N HIS A 75 8.44 -3.02 13.64
CA HIS A 75 7.89 -1.67 13.74
C HIS A 75 6.49 -1.60 13.12
N PHE A 76 5.54 -1.04 13.86
CA PHE A 76 4.16 -0.86 13.40
C PHE A 76 3.76 0.61 13.32
N PRO A 77 2.93 1.00 12.34
CA PRO A 77 2.28 2.30 12.36
C PRO A 77 1.28 2.39 13.51
N LEU A 78 1.12 3.58 14.11
CA LEU A 78 0.22 3.79 15.26
C LEU A 78 -1.27 3.56 14.97
N TYR A 79 -1.68 3.64 13.70
CA TYR A 79 -3.09 3.53 13.30
C TYR A 79 -3.56 2.09 13.10
N ILE A 80 -2.71 1.09 13.30
CA ILE A 80 -3.12 -0.31 13.12
C ILE A 80 -3.90 -0.79 14.34
N GLU A 81 -4.98 -1.51 14.08
CA GLU A 81 -5.85 -2.05 15.13
C GLU A 81 -5.56 -3.54 15.40
N GLY A 82 -4.90 -4.21 14.46
CA GLY A 82 -4.52 -5.61 14.60
C GLY A 82 -3.52 -6.09 13.56
N VAL A 83 -3.10 -7.35 13.71
CA VAL A 83 -2.10 -8.00 12.86
C VAL A 83 -2.66 -9.27 12.26
N LYS A 84 -2.37 -9.50 10.98
CA LYS A 84 -2.69 -10.72 10.26
C LYS A 84 -1.41 -11.47 9.88
N LEU A 85 -1.20 -12.64 10.46
CA LEU A 85 -0.13 -13.55 10.10
C LEU A 85 -0.52 -14.34 8.84
N ILE A 86 0.28 -14.21 7.79
CA ILE A 86 0.07 -14.83 6.47
C ILE A 86 1.22 -15.79 6.13
N GLY A 87 0.95 -16.81 5.31
CA GLY A 87 1.94 -17.80 4.86
C GLY A 87 1.44 -19.23 5.08
N LYS A 88 2.14 -20.21 4.51
CA LYS A 88 1.72 -21.62 4.57
C LYS A 88 1.68 -22.13 6.02
N ASP A 89 2.70 -21.79 6.80
CA ASP A 89 2.85 -22.23 8.19
C ASP A 89 2.05 -21.40 9.20
N ALA A 90 1.38 -20.32 8.77
CA ALA A 90 0.75 -19.37 9.67
C ALA A 90 -0.33 -20.02 10.56
N LYS A 91 -0.99 -21.06 10.05
CA LYS A 91 -2.05 -21.78 10.78
C LYS A 91 -1.50 -22.63 11.92
N ASN A 92 -0.29 -23.17 11.79
CA ASN A 92 0.35 -23.97 12.82
C ASN A 92 0.67 -23.13 14.07
N LEU A 93 0.84 -21.82 13.90
CA LEU A 93 1.09 -20.89 14.99
C LEU A 93 -0.18 -20.51 15.77
N ALA A 94 -1.37 -20.95 15.36
CA ALA A 94 -2.63 -20.58 15.99
C ALA A 94 -2.69 -20.95 17.49
N SER A 95 -2.07 -22.06 17.90
CA SER A 95 -2.01 -22.48 19.30
C SER A 95 -1.17 -21.55 20.19
N LYS A 96 -0.20 -20.84 19.60
CA LYS A 96 0.71 -19.92 20.28
C LYS A 96 0.14 -18.51 20.45
N ILE A 97 -0.96 -18.19 19.77
CA ILE A 97 -1.56 -16.85 19.78
C ILE A 97 -2.44 -16.70 21.02
N LYS A 98 -2.19 -15.63 21.79
CA LYS A 98 -2.93 -15.31 23.02
C LYS A 98 -3.70 -13.99 22.95
N ASP A 99 -3.60 -13.26 21.83
CA ASP A 99 -4.18 -11.94 21.65
C ASP A 99 -5.23 -11.94 20.52
N GLU A 100 -6.42 -11.38 20.79
CA GLU A 100 -7.54 -11.31 19.84
C GLU A 100 -7.26 -10.42 18.62
N ARG A 101 -6.32 -9.48 18.76
CA ARG A 101 -5.91 -8.57 17.67
C ARG A 101 -5.11 -9.29 16.60
N ILE A 102 -4.68 -10.53 16.85
CA ILE A 102 -3.83 -11.30 15.95
C ILE A 102 -4.65 -12.40 15.29
N LYS A 103 -4.71 -12.38 13.96
CA LYS A 103 -5.43 -13.38 13.16
C LYS A 103 -4.47 -14.11 12.23
N THR A 104 -4.67 -15.40 12.03
CA THR A 104 -3.90 -16.18 11.05
C THR A 104 -4.71 -16.34 9.76
N SER A 105 -4.01 -16.44 8.64
CA SER A 105 -4.61 -16.90 7.38
C SER A 105 -3.79 -18.00 6.75
N GLY A 106 -4.48 -19.07 6.35
CA GLY A 106 -3.92 -20.18 5.59
C GLY A 106 -5.04 -21.11 5.14
N GLN A 107 -4.93 -21.67 3.94
CA GLN A 107 -5.81 -22.75 3.51
C GLN A 107 -5.52 -24.02 4.32
N LYS A 108 -6.44 -25.00 4.27
CA LYS A 108 -6.20 -26.32 4.87
C LYS A 108 -5.02 -27.00 4.18
#